data_AF-A0A5X0KMS3-F1
#
_entry.id   AF-A0A5X0KMS3-F1
#
_cell.length_a   1.000
_cell.length_b   1.000
_cell.length_c   1.000
_cell.angle_alpha   90.00
_cell.angle_beta   90.00
_cell.angle_gamma   90.00
#
_symmetry.space_group_name_H-M   'P 1'
#
loop_
_entity.id
_entity.type
_entity.pdbx_description
1 polymer ?
#
loop_
_entity_poly.entity_id
_entity_poly.type
_entity_poly.pdbx_seq_one_letter_code
_entity_poly.pdbx_strand_id
1 'polypeptide(L)'
;MPFIKLTMQCSIYQPPSTGVIESTRSAYEPLYVNSDNIDTLFEAGITIVRMASGERFDVIEKPEAILALINPCVQKVSNEETNV
;
A
#
# COMPACT_ATOMS: atom_id res chain seq x y z
N MET A 1 -15.32 6.72 -7.96
CA MET A 1 -14.75 6.42 -6.62
C MET A 1 -14.25 4.99 -6.62
N PRO A 2 -13.03 4.75 -7.11
CA PRO A 2 -12.40 3.43 -7.05
C PRO A 2 -11.91 3.14 -5.63
N PHE A 3 -12.33 2.00 -5.08
CA PHE A 3 -11.60 1.40 -3.95
C PHE A 3 -10.45 0.57 -4.52
N ILE A 4 -9.25 0.78 -3.98
CA ILE A 4 -8.09 -0.04 -4.29
C ILE A 4 -7.77 -0.96 -3.12
N LYS A 5 -7.24 -2.14 -3.44
CA LYS A 5 -6.76 -3.12 -2.46
C LYS A 5 -5.25 -3.00 -2.36
N LEU A 6 -4.75 -2.79 -1.14
CA LEU A 6 -3.34 -2.76 -0.76
C LEU A 6 -3.07 -3.82 0.30
N THR A 7 -1.80 -4.02 0.64
CA THR A 7 -1.38 -4.96 1.67
C THR A 7 -0.67 -4.19 2.76
N MET A 8 -1.38 -3.99 3.86
CA MET A 8 -0.87 -3.28 5.04
C MET A 8 0.05 -4.20 5.83
N GLN A 9 1.20 -3.66 6.24
CA GLN A 9 2.02 -4.27 7.28
C GLN A 9 1.50 -3.81 8.64
N CYS A 10 1.08 -4.76 9.47
CA CYS A 10 0.65 -4.51 10.84
C CYS A 10 1.53 -5.26 11.84
N SER A 11 1.67 -4.72 13.04
CA SER A 11 2.37 -5.38 14.15
C SER A 11 1.35 -6.04 15.06
N ILE A 12 1.41 -7.37 15.16
CA ILE A 12 0.55 -8.14 16.05
C ILE A 12 1.31 -8.43 17.33
N TYR A 13 0.69 -8.11 18.47
CA TYR A 13 1.17 -8.50 19.79
C TYR A 13 1.15 -10.03 19.92
N GLN A 14 2.29 -10.63 20.27
CA GLN A 14 2.33 -12.02 20.73
C GLN A 14 2.51 -12.07 22.24
N PRO A 15 1.58 -12.73 22.95
CA PRO A 15 1.77 -13.02 24.37
C PRO A 15 3.06 -13.86 24.56
N PRO A 16 3.86 -13.57 25.59
CA PRO A 16 5.09 -14.31 25.83
C PRO A 16 4.79 -15.77 26.15
N SER A 17 5.45 -16.70 25.46
CA SER A 17 5.28 -18.14 25.69
C SER A 17 6.00 -18.64 26.94
N THR A 18 7.11 -18.00 27.33
CA THR A 18 7.84 -18.25 28.58
C THR A 18 8.70 -17.04 28.95
N GLY A 19 8.28 -16.26 29.95
CA GLY A 19 9.14 -15.40 30.78
C GLY A 19 10.01 -14.29 30.14
N VAL A 20 10.09 -14.11 28.83
CA VAL A 20 11.03 -13.16 28.21
C VAL A 20 10.39 -12.44 27.02
N ILE A 21 10.34 -11.10 27.17
CA ILE A 21 10.18 -10.01 26.19
C ILE A 21 8.91 -10.08 25.33
N GLU A 22 8.07 -9.05 25.44
CA GLU A 22 6.99 -8.80 24.49
C GLU A 22 7.52 -8.86 23.06
N SER A 23 7.02 -9.80 22.28
CA SER A 23 7.41 -9.96 20.89
C SER A 23 6.26 -9.49 20.02
N THR A 24 6.54 -8.53 19.15
CA THR A 24 5.65 -8.15 18.06
C THR A 24 6.08 -8.90 16.81
N ARG A 25 5.13 -9.56 16.14
CA ARG A 25 5.36 -10.08 14.79
C ARG A 25 4.75 -9.15 13.76
N SER A 26 5.40 -9.02 12.61
CA SER A 26 4.76 -8.43 11.45
C SER A 26 3.73 -9.40 10.86
N ALA A 27 2.56 -8.88 10.54
CA ALA A 27 1.56 -9.55 9.73
C ALA A 27 1.20 -8.67 8.53
N TYR A 28 0.62 -9.30 7.53
CA TYR A 28 0.25 -8.66 6.28
C TYR A 28 -1.24 -8.89 6.06
N GLU A 29 -2.00 -7.80 6.10
CA GLU A 29 -3.44 -7.84 6.02
C GLU A 29 -3.94 -6.97 4.85
N PRO A 30 -5.05 -7.36 4.21
CA PRO A 30 -5.62 -6.58 3.12
C PRO A 30 -6.18 -5.25 3.65
N LEU A 31 -5.80 -4.16 3.01
CA LEU A 31 -6.31 -2.82 3.26
C LEU A 31 -7.09 -2.33 2.04
N TYR A 32 -8.34 -1.94 2.24
CA TYR A 32 -9.18 -1.36 1.19
C TYR A 32 -9.36 0.12 1.44
N VAL A 33 -8.87 0.96 0.54
CA VAL A 33 -8.94 2.43 0.66
C VAL A 33 -9.61 3.04 -0.57
N ASN A 34 -10.35 4.12 -0.36
CA ASN A 34 -10.83 4.94 -1.45
C ASN A 34 -9.65 5.76 -2.00
N SER A 35 -9.32 5.58 -3.28
CA SER A 35 -8.18 6.28 -3.90
C SER A 35 -8.32 7.80 -3.86
N ASP A 36 -9.55 8.30 -3.91
CA ASP A 36 -9.84 9.74 -3.93
C ASP A 36 -9.48 10.42 -2.58
N ASN A 37 -9.32 9.62 -1.51
CA ASN A 37 -8.98 10.10 -0.18
C ASN A 37 -7.49 9.93 0.16
N ILE A 38 -6.66 9.47 -0.78
CA ILE A 38 -5.21 9.40 -0.58
C ILE A 38 -4.65 10.80 -0.77
N ASP A 39 -4.01 11.33 0.27
CA ASP A 39 -3.39 12.67 0.28
C ASP A 39 -1.96 12.59 -0.26
N THR A 40 -1.14 11.69 0.30
CA THR A 40 0.26 11.53 -0.12
C THR A 40 0.73 10.08 -0.04
N LEU A 41 1.68 9.72 -0.92
CA LEU A 41 2.46 8.49 -0.87
C LEU A 41 3.93 8.84 -0.61
N PHE A 42 4.58 8.15 0.32
CA PHE A 42 5.99 8.38 0.67
C PHE A 42 6.74 7.06 0.85
N GLU A 43 7.88 6.88 0.19
CA GLU A 43 8.68 5.66 0.28
C GLU A 43 9.89 5.87 1.21
N ALA A 44 9.99 5.06 2.26
CA ALA A 44 11.13 5.03 3.19
C ALA A 44 11.46 3.59 3.61
N GLY A 45 11.69 2.72 2.62
CA GLY A 45 11.86 1.28 2.79
C GLY A 45 10.54 0.49 2.75
N ILE A 46 9.46 1.09 3.27
CA ILE A 46 8.06 0.72 3.01
C ILE A 46 7.31 1.96 2.52
N THR A 47 6.20 1.77 1.81
CA THR A 47 5.36 2.88 1.36
C THR A 47 4.40 3.29 2.48
N ILE A 48 4.40 4.56 2.82
CA ILE A 48 3.47 5.15 3.77
C ILE A 48 2.38 5.85 2.97
N VAL A 49 1.14 5.36 3.10
CA VAL A 49 -0.06 5.98 2.55
C VAL A 49 -0.66 6.89 3.61
N ARG A 50 -0.73 8.19 3.33
CA ARG A 50 -1.47 9.15 4.17
C ARG A 50 -2.84 9.42 3.57
N MET A 51 -3.88 9.25 4.36
CA MET A 51 -5.25 9.59 3.98
C MET A 51 -5.54 11.07 4.28
N ALA A 52 -6.57 11.62 3.63
CA ALA A 52 -7.08 12.96 3.90
C ALA A 52 -7.56 13.16 5.36
N SER A 53 -7.88 12.08 6.07
CA SER A 53 -8.17 12.09 7.52
C SER A 53 -6.93 12.37 8.38
N GLY A 54 -5.72 12.25 7.81
CA GLY A 54 -4.45 12.28 8.52
C GLY A 54 -3.94 10.90 8.97
N GLU A 55 -4.77 9.85 8.84
CA GLU A 55 -4.37 8.46 9.12
C GLU A 55 -3.27 7.99 8.18
N ARG A 56 -2.43 7.08 8.67
CA ARG A 56 -1.28 6.55 7.94
C ARG A 56 -1.28 5.03 7.98
N PHE A 57 -0.98 4.44 6.83
CA PHE A 57 -0.85 3.01 6.67
C PHE A 57 0.47 2.67 6.00
N ASP A 58 1.21 1.74 6.59
CA ASP A 58 2.42 1.20 5.99
C ASP A 58 2.01 0.04 5.08
N VAL A 59 2.32 0.14 3.79
CA VAL A 59 1.93 -0.83 2.76
C VAL A 59 3.14 -1.31 1.98
N ILE A 60 3.13 -2.58 1.59
CA ILE A 60 4.27 -3.21 0.90
C ILE A 60 4.36 -2.80 -0.57
N GLU A 61 3.24 -2.36 -1.16
CA GLU A 61 3.20 -1.91 -2.54
C GLU A 61 4.01 -0.62 -2.70
N LYS A 62 4.81 -0.53 -3.77
CA LYS A 62 5.53 0.69 -4.10
C LYS A 62 4.58 1.82 -4.55
N PRO A 63 4.95 3.11 -4.39
CA PRO A 63 4.10 4.21 -4.81
C PRO A 63 3.67 4.12 -6.28
N GLU A 64 4.54 3.68 -7.19
CA GLU A 64 4.21 3.55 -8.62
C GLU A 64 3.14 2.49 -8.87
N ALA A 65 3.20 1.36 -8.14
CA ALA A 65 2.21 0.31 -8.25
C ALA A 65 0.84 0.79 -7.75
N ILE A 66 0.82 1.56 -6.66
CA ILE A 66 -0.40 2.18 -6.13
C ILE A 66 -0.97 3.19 -7.14
N LEU A 67 -0.13 4.05 -7.73
CA LEU A 67 -0.56 5.00 -8.75
C LEU A 67 -1.14 4.31 -10.00
N ALA A 68 -0.58 3.16 -10.40
CA ALA A 68 -1.13 2.36 -11.49
C ALA A 68 -2.50 1.76 -11.15
N LEU A 69 -2.74 1.39 -9.88
CA LEU A 69 -4.06 0.94 -9.40
C LEU A 69 -5.09 2.08 -9.38
N ILE A 70 -4.65 3.31 -9.05
CA ILE A 70 -5.51 4.50 -9.03
C ILE A 70 -5.88 4.94 -10.45
N ASN A 71 -4.90 4.94 -11.36
CA ASN A 71 -5.05 5.41 -12.74
C ASN A 71 -4.68 4.32 -13.76
N PRO A 72 -5.53 3.28 -13.94
CA PRO A 72 -5.23 2.16 -14.83
C PRO A 72 -5.09 2.54 -16.31
N CYS A 73 -5.52 3.73 -16.72
CA CYS A 73 -5.42 4.23 -18.10
C CYS A 73 -4.01 4.66 -18.54
N VAL A 74 -3.03 4.80 -17.63
CA VAL A 74 -1.68 5.29 -17.98
C VAL A 74 -0.83 4.22 -18.72
N GLN A 75 -1.28 2.97 -18.80
CA GLN A 75 -0.51 1.88 -19.46
C GLN A 75 -0.85 1.61 -20.95
N LYS A 76 -1.68 2.43 -21.61
CA LYS A 76 -2.03 2.26 -23.04
C LYS A 76 -1.38 3.31 -23.97
N VAL A 77 -0.09 3.58 -23.85
CA VAL A 77 0.64 4.27 -24.93
C VAL A 77 2.07 3.73 -25.03
N SER A 78 2.24 2.57 -25.65
CA SER A 78 3.44 2.20 -26.42
C SER A 78 3.24 0.79 -26.93
N ASN A 79 2.77 0.63 -28.17
CA ASN A 79 3.09 -0.44 -29.11
C ASN A 79 2.11 -0.38 -30.28
N GLU A 80 2.22 0.69 -31.07
CA GLU A 80 1.67 0.69 -32.43
C GLU A 80 2.57 1.57 -33.30
N GLU A 81 3.84 1.18 -33.41
CA GLU A 81 4.68 1.61 -34.53
C GLU A 81 5.17 0.38 -35.27
N THR A 82 4.97 0.44 -36.59
CA THR A 82 5.58 -0.37 -37.67
C THR A 82 4.86 -1.65 -38.08
N ASN A 83 4.01 -1.52 -39.09
CA ASN A 83 4.17 -2.29 -40.34
C ASN A 83 3.43 -1.54 -41.46
N VAL A 84 4.21 -0.80 -42.25
CA VAL A 84 3.89 -0.39 -43.62
C VAL A 84 4.59 -1.37 -44.55
#